data_AF-A0A9X0DD06-F1
#
_entry.id   AF-A0A9X0DD06-F1
#
_cell.length_a   1.000
_cell.length_b   1.000
_cell.length_c   1.000
_cell.angle_alpha   90.00
_cell.angle_beta   90.00
_cell.angle_gamma   90.00
#
_symmetry.space_group_name_H-M   'P 1'
#
loop_
_entity.id
_entity.type
_entity.pdbx_description
1 polymer ?
#
loop_
_entity_poly.entity_id
_entity_poly.type
_entity_poly.pdbx_seq_one_letter_code
_entity_poly.pdbx_strand_id
1 'polypeptide(L)'
;MGKTGAERLRESLERKKQKKKERNARFYAKNKDKILEERKEQQRRKHPRIAVEEQNESEVRKPNWRLYKARQRARQRAEKEKTSSTSVPVSPNAVRGAFPNRTARRRAVDATMDSLPRSPRRKVAVVAALIDSPTTRQSLQRLGYVKSPENEEAVQIASSILQDATAALQTTTRKRSNDARAATQE
;
A
#
# COMPACT_ATOMS: atom_id res chain seq x y z
N MET A 1 20.37 -28.23 -52.99
CA MET A 1 20.43 -27.21 -51.93
C MET A 1 19.87 -27.81 -50.64
N GLY A 2 20.71 -28.08 -49.64
CA GLY A 2 20.30 -28.72 -48.39
C GLY A 2 19.71 -27.72 -47.39
N LYS A 3 18.76 -28.16 -46.55
CA LYS A 3 18.17 -27.36 -45.47
C LYS A 3 19.25 -26.75 -44.56
N THR A 4 19.10 -25.49 -44.21
CA THR A 4 20.04 -24.77 -43.33
C THR A 4 20.03 -25.34 -41.91
N GLY A 5 21.11 -25.12 -41.15
CA GLY A 5 21.23 -25.66 -39.77
C GLY A 5 20.11 -25.17 -38.84
N ALA A 6 19.65 -23.93 -39.02
CA ALA A 6 18.55 -23.34 -38.24
C ALA A 6 17.20 -23.99 -38.56
N GLU A 7 16.94 -24.34 -39.83
CA GLU A 7 15.71 -25.02 -40.24
C GLU A 7 15.66 -26.46 -39.69
N ARG A 8 16.80 -27.17 -39.68
CA ARG A 8 16.89 -28.51 -39.06
C ARG A 8 16.61 -28.47 -37.56
N LEU A 9 17.05 -27.42 -36.87
CA LEU A 9 16.78 -27.20 -35.45
C LEU A 9 15.28 -26.97 -35.18
N ARG A 10 14.63 -26.12 -35.97
CA ARG A 10 13.17 -25.86 -35.85
C ARG A 10 12.37 -27.13 -36.10
N GLU A 11 12.69 -27.87 -37.15
CA GLU A 11 12.03 -29.14 -37.48
C GLU A 11 12.23 -30.19 -36.37
N SER A 12 13.41 -30.25 -35.76
CA SER A 12 13.69 -31.14 -34.62
C SER A 12 12.85 -30.79 -33.38
N LEU A 13 12.73 -29.49 -33.05
CA LEU A 13 11.91 -29.02 -31.94
C LEU A 13 10.42 -29.30 -32.16
N GLU A 14 9.92 -29.09 -33.37
CA GLU A 14 8.53 -29.38 -33.72
C GLU A 14 8.21 -30.87 -33.65
N ARG A 15 9.12 -31.72 -34.15
CA ARG A 15 9.01 -33.19 -34.01
C ARG A 15 8.99 -33.62 -32.54
N LYS A 16 9.84 -33.05 -31.68
CA LYS A 16 9.82 -33.31 -30.23
C LYS A 16 8.50 -32.87 -29.58
N LYS A 17 7.98 -31.71 -29.97
CA LYS A 17 6.70 -31.17 -29.49
C LYS A 17 5.53 -32.07 -29.90
N GLN A 18 5.51 -32.54 -31.14
CA GLN A 18 4.49 -33.46 -31.64
C GLN A 18 4.56 -34.82 -30.92
N LYS A 19 5.76 -35.41 -30.78
CA LYS A 19 5.94 -36.66 -30.02
C LYS A 19 5.47 -36.54 -28.57
N LYS A 20 5.72 -35.40 -27.90
CA LYS A 20 5.24 -35.16 -26.53
C LYS A 20 3.71 -35.05 -26.47
N LYS A 21 3.09 -34.32 -27.41
CA LYS A 21 1.64 -34.21 -27.51
C LYS A 21 0.99 -35.58 -27.72
N GLU A 22 1.53 -36.37 -28.63
CA GLU A 22 1.01 -37.71 -28.94
C GLU A 22 1.15 -38.66 -27.76
N ARG A 23 2.32 -38.67 -27.08
CA ARG A 23 2.51 -39.46 -25.86
C ARG A 23 1.53 -39.07 -24.75
N ASN A 24 1.30 -37.76 -24.56
CA ASN A 24 0.31 -37.29 -23.58
C ASN A 24 -1.11 -37.70 -24.00
N ALA A 25 -1.47 -37.55 -25.27
CA ALA A 25 -2.78 -37.96 -25.78
C ALA A 25 -3.02 -39.47 -25.56
N ARG A 26 -2.01 -40.31 -25.84
CA ARG A 26 -2.06 -41.76 -25.58
C ARG A 26 -2.20 -42.08 -24.09
N PHE A 27 -1.51 -41.34 -23.22
CA PHE A 27 -1.63 -41.49 -21.77
C PHE A 27 -3.04 -41.16 -21.27
N TYR A 28 -3.59 -40.02 -21.70
CA TYR A 28 -4.95 -39.62 -21.31
C TYR A 28 -6.02 -40.51 -21.92
N ALA A 29 -5.81 -41.05 -23.12
CA ALA A 29 -6.73 -42.02 -23.73
C ALA A 29 -6.76 -43.34 -22.93
N LYS A 30 -5.59 -43.86 -22.53
CA LYS A 30 -5.48 -45.11 -21.77
C LYS A 30 -5.94 -45.00 -20.31
N ASN A 31 -5.77 -43.82 -19.69
CA ASN A 31 -6.05 -43.62 -18.27
C ASN A 31 -7.25 -42.72 -17.99
N LYS A 32 -8.09 -42.46 -19.01
CA LYS A 32 -9.21 -41.50 -18.92
C LYS A 32 -10.12 -41.79 -17.73
N ASP A 33 -10.52 -43.05 -17.58
CA ASP A 33 -11.50 -43.45 -16.56
C ASP A 33 -10.90 -43.39 -15.16
N LYS A 34 -9.63 -43.82 -15.00
CA LYS A 34 -8.89 -43.70 -13.73
C LYS A 34 -8.76 -42.24 -13.28
N ILE A 35 -8.44 -41.33 -14.21
CA ILE A 35 -8.31 -39.89 -13.93
C ILE A 35 -9.68 -39.30 -13.54
N LEU A 36 -10.77 -39.75 -14.17
CA LEU A 36 -12.12 -39.30 -13.84
C LEU A 36 -12.60 -39.83 -12.48
N GLU A 37 -12.30 -41.09 -12.15
CA GLU A 37 -12.61 -41.69 -10.85
C GLU A 37 -11.84 -41.02 -9.72
N GLU A 38 -10.52 -40.82 -9.87
CA GLU A 38 -9.71 -40.13 -8.88
C GLU A 38 -10.20 -38.69 -8.65
N ARG A 39 -10.66 -38.01 -9.70
CA ARG A 39 -11.27 -36.67 -9.59
C ARG A 39 -12.61 -36.70 -8.86
N LYS A 40 -13.47 -37.69 -9.12
CA LYS A 40 -14.72 -37.90 -8.39
C LYS A 40 -14.46 -38.23 -6.92
N GLU A 41 -13.45 -39.03 -6.64
CA GLU A 41 -13.05 -39.40 -5.28
C GLU A 41 -12.47 -38.21 -4.52
N GLN A 42 -11.60 -37.41 -5.14
CA GLN A 42 -11.14 -36.15 -4.56
C GLN A 42 -12.29 -35.19 -4.26
N GLN A 43 -13.31 -35.12 -5.12
CA GLN A 43 -14.52 -34.33 -4.84
C GLN A 43 -15.30 -34.89 -3.65
N ARG A 44 -15.45 -36.21 -3.52
CA ARG A 44 -16.08 -36.86 -2.36
C ARG A 44 -15.32 -36.62 -1.06
N ARG A 45 -13.98 -36.62 -1.09
CA ARG A 45 -13.13 -36.30 0.07
C ARG A 45 -13.25 -34.84 0.50
N LYS A 46 -13.37 -33.91 -0.46
CA LYS A 46 -13.56 -32.47 -0.18
C LYS A 46 -14.98 -32.11 0.28
N HIS A 47 -15.96 -32.92 -0.09
CA HIS A 47 -17.36 -32.78 0.32
C HIS A 47 -17.90 -34.13 0.80
N PRO A 48 -17.62 -34.51 2.06
CA PRO A 48 -18.22 -35.71 2.62
C PRO A 48 -19.75 -35.56 2.54
N ARG A 49 -20.42 -36.53 1.91
CA ARG A 49 -21.88 -36.64 2.02
C ARG A 49 -22.17 -36.92 3.48
N ILE A 50 -22.71 -35.93 4.18
CA ILE A 50 -23.35 -36.14 5.47
C ILE A 50 -24.51 -37.08 5.19
N ALA A 51 -24.40 -38.34 5.61
CA ALA A 51 -25.51 -39.27 5.64
C ALA A 51 -26.45 -38.78 6.74
N VAL A 52 -27.51 -38.07 6.34
CA VAL A 52 -28.65 -37.81 7.22
C VAL A 52 -29.72 -38.79 6.76
N GLU A 53 -29.82 -39.89 7.50
CA GLU A 53 -31.11 -40.53 7.75
C GLU A 53 -32.09 -39.44 8.14
N GLU A 54 -33.16 -39.28 7.36
CA GLU A 54 -34.53 -39.17 7.88
C GLU A 54 -35.46 -38.87 6.71
N GLN A 55 -36.22 -39.91 6.36
CA GLN A 55 -37.58 -39.71 5.89
C GLN A 55 -38.33 -39.02 7.04
N ASN A 56 -38.77 -37.77 6.84
CA ASN A 56 -40.11 -37.26 7.17
C ASN A 56 -40.15 -35.73 7.19
N GLU A 57 -40.94 -35.19 6.27
CA GLU A 57 -41.88 -34.08 6.46
C GLU A 57 -41.42 -32.85 7.28
N SER A 58 -40.79 -31.91 6.59
CA SER A 58 -41.19 -30.49 6.65
C SER A 58 -40.44 -29.74 5.56
N GLU A 59 -41.15 -28.92 4.78
CA GLU A 59 -40.54 -27.99 3.82
C GLU A 59 -39.75 -26.91 4.57
N VAL A 60 -38.59 -27.26 5.10
CA VAL A 60 -37.60 -26.28 5.54
C VAL A 60 -37.05 -25.63 4.28
N ARG A 61 -37.63 -24.48 3.92
CA ARG A 61 -37.14 -23.55 2.89
C ARG A 61 -35.62 -23.47 3.02
N LYS A 62 -34.92 -24.17 2.11
CA LYS A 62 -33.46 -24.24 2.11
C LYS A 62 -32.92 -22.81 2.17
N PRO A 63 -32.18 -22.42 3.22
CA PRO A 63 -31.68 -21.06 3.33
C PRO A 63 -30.79 -20.81 2.12
N ASN A 64 -31.14 -19.79 1.34
CA ASN A 64 -30.38 -19.42 0.16
C ASN A 64 -28.97 -19.01 0.62
N TRP A 65 -28.02 -19.94 0.54
CA TRP A 65 -26.67 -19.80 1.06
C TRP A 65 -25.96 -18.57 0.49
N ARG A 66 -26.36 -18.13 -0.71
CA ARG A 66 -25.86 -16.90 -1.33
C ARG A 66 -26.31 -15.66 -0.55
N LEU A 67 -27.57 -15.61 -0.12
CA LEU A 67 -28.10 -14.55 0.74
C LEU A 67 -27.45 -14.56 2.12
N TYR A 68 -27.21 -15.74 2.69
CA TYR A 68 -26.50 -15.88 3.96
C TYR A 68 -25.04 -15.36 3.87
N LYS A 69 -24.30 -15.79 2.84
CA LYS A 69 -22.93 -15.29 2.57
C LYS A 69 -22.92 -13.78 2.27
N ALA A 70 -23.92 -13.27 1.56
CA ALA A 70 -24.05 -11.84 1.28
C ALA A 70 -24.28 -11.03 2.57
N ARG A 71 -25.17 -11.50 3.47
CA ARG A 71 -25.37 -10.88 4.80
C ARG A 71 -24.11 -10.89 5.66
N GLN A 72 -23.37 -12.00 5.66
CA GLN A 72 -22.11 -12.08 6.41
C GLN A 72 -21.06 -11.10 5.88
N ARG A 73 -20.93 -10.97 4.55
CA ARG A 73 -20.05 -9.96 3.93
C ARG A 73 -20.49 -8.53 4.24
N ALA A 74 -21.81 -8.26 4.26
CA ALA A 74 -22.36 -6.96 4.60
C ALA A 74 -22.08 -6.58 6.07
N ARG A 75 -22.24 -7.53 7.01
CA ARG A 75 -21.89 -7.32 8.43
C ARG A 75 -20.41 -7.01 8.62
N GLN A 76 -19.52 -7.77 7.96
CA GLN A 76 -18.08 -7.50 8.03
C GLN A 76 -17.68 -6.15 7.41
N ARG A 77 -18.38 -5.67 6.37
CA ARG A 77 -18.17 -4.33 5.81
C ARG A 77 -18.62 -3.25 6.78
N ALA A 78 -19.82 -3.39 7.35
CA ALA A 78 -20.36 -2.45 8.32
C ALA A 78 -19.51 -2.37 9.61
N GLU A 79 -18.98 -3.50 10.09
CA GLU A 79 -18.06 -3.52 11.24
C GLU A 79 -16.73 -2.83 10.91
N LYS A 80 -16.15 -3.10 9.74
CA LYS A 80 -14.93 -2.40 9.29
C LYS A 80 -15.14 -0.90 9.16
N GLU A 81 -16.27 -0.46 8.59
CA GLU A 81 -16.64 0.94 8.49
C GLU A 81 -16.77 1.59 9.88
N LYS A 82 -17.46 0.93 10.81
CA LYS A 82 -17.58 1.39 12.22
C LYS A 82 -16.24 1.46 12.94
N THR A 83 -15.33 0.52 12.70
CA THR A 83 -13.96 0.57 13.28
C THR A 83 -13.06 1.61 12.60
N SER A 84 -13.39 2.03 11.38
CA SER A 84 -12.64 3.06 10.65
C SER A 84 -13.08 4.50 10.98
N SER A 85 -14.29 4.67 11.53
CA SER A 85 -14.81 5.98 11.94
C SER A 85 -14.43 6.38 13.36
N THR A 86 -13.95 5.43 14.19
CA THR A 86 -13.33 5.76 15.48
C THR A 86 -11.96 6.36 15.22
N SER A 87 -11.78 7.64 15.60
CA SER A 87 -10.56 8.40 15.42
C SER A 87 -9.42 7.82 16.27
N VAL A 88 -8.78 6.76 15.76
CA VAL A 88 -7.52 6.25 16.31
C VAL A 88 -6.45 7.33 16.11
N PRO A 89 -5.57 7.61 17.08
CA PRO A 89 -4.41 8.44 16.85
C PRO A 89 -3.63 7.90 15.65
N VAL A 90 -3.55 8.68 14.59
CA VAL A 90 -2.91 8.28 13.34
C VAL A 90 -1.40 8.25 13.59
N SER A 91 -0.90 7.08 14.00
CA SER A 91 0.54 6.82 14.05
C SER A 91 1.15 7.00 12.64
N PRO A 92 2.40 7.45 12.49
CA PRO A 92 3.08 7.46 11.19
C PRO A 92 3.07 6.09 10.49
N ASN A 93 2.96 5.00 11.24
CA ASN A 93 2.78 3.65 10.69
C ASN A 93 1.40 3.40 10.05
N ALA A 94 0.37 4.18 10.41
CA ALA A 94 -0.96 4.09 9.81
C ALA A 94 -0.96 4.53 8.33
N VAL A 95 -0.11 5.50 7.94
CA VAL A 95 0.09 5.88 6.53
C VAL A 95 0.68 4.71 5.74
N ARG A 96 1.50 3.88 6.38
CA ARG A 96 2.09 2.68 5.76
C ARG A 96 1.03 1.63 5.40
N GLY A 97 -0.12 1.63 6.10
CA GLY A 97 -1.28 0.79 5.84
C GLY A 97 -2.33 1.40 4.91
N ALA A 98 -2.17 2.65 4.45
CA ALA A 98 -3.15 3.32 3.58
C ALA A 98 -3.28 2.66 2.19
N PHE A 99 -2.25 1.94 1.76
CA PHE A 99 -2.23 1.23 0.48
C PHE A 99 -2.14 -0.28 0.70
N PRO A 100 -2.85 -1.11 -0.09
CA PRO A 100 -2.86 -2.55 0.09
C PRO A 100 -1.50 -3.22 -0.17
N ASN A 101 -0.65 -2.62 -0.99
CA ASN A 101 0.72 -3.06 -1.21
C ASN A 101 1.62 -1.92 -1.74
N ARG A 102 2.94 -2.17 -1.78
CA ARG A 102 3.94 -1.21 -2.27
C ARG A 102 3.69 -0.73 -3.70
N THR A 103 3.24 -1.63 -4.59
CA THR A 103 2.98 -1.30 -6.00
C THR A 103 1.79 -0.39 -6.16
N ALA A 104 0.73 -0.58 -5.38
CA ALA A 104 -0.46 0.29 -5.37
C ALA A 104 -0.08 1.70 -4.91
N ARG A 105 0.72 1.82 -3.85
CA ARG A 105 1.27 3.10 -3.40
C ARG A 105 2.07 3.79 -4.50
N ARG A 106 2.99 3.05 -5.14
CA ARG A 106 3.82 3.59 -6.23
C ARG A 106 2.95 4.11 -7.39
N ARG A 107 1.99 3.31 -7.87
CA ARG A 107 1.09 3.70 -8.96
C ARG A 107 0.27 4.95 -8.63
N ALA A 108 -0.23 5.06 -7.39
CA ALA A 108 -0.95 6.24 -6.94
C ALA A 108 -0.04 7.48 -6.96
N VAL A 109 1.19 7.35 -6.44
CA VAL A 109 2.17 8.45 -6.47
C VAL A 109 2.53 8.85 -7.90
N ASP A 110 2.85 7.89 -8.77
CA ASP A 110 3.19 8.15 -10.17
C ASP A 110 2.02 8.87 -10.88
N ALA A 111 0.78 8.39 -10.71
CA ALA A 111 -0.41 9.04 -11.28
C ALA A 111 -0.62 10.47 -10.75
N THR A 112 -0.36 10.72 -9.46
CA THR A 112 -0.43 12.08 -8.91
C THR A 112 0.70 12.98 -9.40
N MET A 113 1.89 12.43 -9.67
CA MET A 113 3.01 13.20 -10.21
C MET A 113 2.76 13.59 -11.66
N ASP A 114 2.08 12.74 -12.42
CA ASP A 114 1.69 12.99 -13.81
C ASP A 114 0.57 14.04 -13.91
N SER A 115 -0.31 14.14 -12.90
CA SER A 115 -1.38 15.15 -12.86
C SER A 115 -0.92 16.53 -12.37
N LEU A 116 0.24 16.61 -11.72
CA LEU A 116 0.80 17.88 -11.25
C LEU A 116 1.44 18.68 -12.40
N PRO A 117 1.47 20.03 -12.29
CA PRO A 117 2.16 20.87 -13.26
C PRO A 117 3.64 20.46 -13.40
N ARG A 118 4.13 20.39 -14.64
CA ARG A 118 5.52 20.02 -14.93
C ARG A 118 6.53 21.08 -14.46
N SER A 119 6.11 22.34 -14.40
CA SER A 119 6.92 23.45 -13.89
C SER A 119 7.11 23.31 -12.36
N PRO A 120 8.36 23.33 -11.85
CA PRO A 120 8.63 23.20 -10.42
C PRO A 120 7.93 24.27 -9.57
N ARG A 121 7.94 25.53 -10.02
CA ARG A 121 7.31 26.65 -9.29
C ARG A 121 5.81 26.43 -9.12
N ARG A 122 5.12 26.04 -10.21
CA ARG A 122 3.67 25.76 -10.18
C ARG A 122 3.36 24.53 -9.33
N LYS A 123 4.20 23.51 -9.38
CA LYS A 123 4.07 22.30 -8.54
C LYS A 123 4.13 22.64 -7.06
N VAL A 124 5.12 23.44 -6.65
CA VAL A 124 5.26 23.87 -5.25
C VAL A 124 4.05 24.67 -4.80
N ALA A 125 3.55 25.60 -5.62
CA ALA A 125 2.36 26.39 -5.27
C ALA A 125 1.12 25.51 -5.02
N VAL A 126 0.88 24.50 -5.87
CA VAL A 126 -0.22 23.55 -5.69
C VAL A 126 -0.04 22.72 -4.42
N VAL A 127 1.18 22.21 -4.16
CA VAL A 127 1.47 21.42 -2.96
C VAL A 127 1.33 22.27 -1.70
N ALA A 128 1.79 23.52 -1.70
CA ALA A 128 1.61 24.45 -0.59
C ALA A 128 0.13 24.67 -0.29
N ALA A 129 -0.68 24.97 -1.32
CA ALA A 129 -2.13 25.12 -1.16
C ALA A 129 -2.81 23.86 -0.60
N LEU A 130 -2.34 22.66 -0.98
CA LEU A 130 -2.85 21.40 -0.42
C LEU A 130 -2.47 21.20 1.05
N ILE A 131 -1.26 21.61 1.44
CA ILE A 131 -0.79 21.55 2.83
C ILE A 131 -1.54 22.56 3.71
N ASP A 132 -1.85 23.74 3.17
CA ASP A 132 -2.57 24.81 3.87
C ASP A 132 -4.07 24.52 4.03
N SER A 133 -4.61 23.52 3.33
CA SER A 133 -5.98 23.05 3.51
C SER A 133 -6.23 22.59 4.96
N PRO A 134 -7.31 23.02 5.64
CA PRO A 134 -7.55 22.72 7.06
C PRO A 134 -7.50 21.22 7.39
N THR A 135 -8.11 20.40 6.53
CA THR A 135 -8.22 18.94 6.73
C THR A 135 -6.88 18.24 6.56
N THR A 136 -6.12 18.61 5.52
CA THR A 136 -4.78 18.11 5.27
C THR A 136 -3.82 18.54 6.37
N ARG A 137 -3.84 19.83 6.75
CA ARG A 137 -3.00 20.40 7.80
C ARG A 137 -3.22 19.68 9.13
N GLN A 138 -4.48 19.48 9.53
CA GLN A 138 -4.81 18.75 10.76
C GLN A 138 -4.31 17.30 10.71
N SER A 139 -4.44 16.63 9.57
CA SER A 139 -3.94 15.25 9.39
C SER A 139 -2.42 15.18 9.45
N LEU A 140 -1.73 16.13 8.82
CA LEU A 140 -0.27 16.23 8.84
C LEU A 140 0.28 16.61 10.22
N GLN A 141 -0.43 17.45 10.97
CA GLN A 141 -0.10 17.77 12.37
C GLN A 141 -0.23 16.54 13.27
N ARG A 142 -1.31 15.76 13.13
CA ARG A 142 -1.47 14.48 13.87
C ARG A 142 -0.34 13.49 13.56
N LEU A 143 0.17 13.52 12.33
CA LEU A 143 1.30 12.70 11.89
C LEU A 143 2.67 13.27 12.31
N GLY A 144 2.72 14.50 12.83
CA GLY A 144 3.95 15.20 13.21
C GLY A 144 4.75 15.78 12.04
N TYR A 145 4.18 15.86 10.83
CA TYR A 145 4.86 16.43 9.66
C TYR A 145 4.80 17.95 9.58
N VAL A 146 3.80 18.56 10.22
CA VAL A 146 3.61 20.02 10.28
C VAL A 146 3.53 20.42 11.75
N LYS A 147 4.16 21.54 12.12
CA LYS A 147 4.13 22.06 13.49
C LYS A 147 2.72 22.56 13.81
N SER A 148 2.29 22.41 15.06
CA SER A 148 1.11 23.13 15.54
C SER A 148 1.45 24.63 15.61
N PRO A 149 0.46 25.54 15.48
CA PRO A 149 0.71 26.97 15.65
C PRO A 149 1.36 27.28 17.01
N GLU A 150 0.95 26.59 18.08
CA GLU A 150 1.57 26.69 19.40
C GLU A 150 3.07 26.32 19.38
N ASN A 151 3.43 25.27 18.63
CA ASN A 151 4.83 24.88 18.45
C ASN A 151 5.60 25.88 17.56
N GLU A 152 4.94 26.54 16.63
CA GLU A 152 5.55 27.61 15.82
C GLU A 152 5.87 28.83 16.69
N GLU A 153 4.94 29.25 17.55
CA GLU A 153 5.13 30.35 18.51
C GLU A 153 6.25 30.03 19.51
N ALA A 154 6.27 28.82 20.08
CA ALA A 154 7.33 28.40 20.98
C ALA A 154 8.71 28.42 20.30
N VAL A 155 8.79 28.00 19.03
CA VAL A 155 10.03 28.06 18.24
C VAL A 155 10.42 29.50 17.92
N GLN A 156 9.45 30.38 17.62
CA GLN A 156 9.72 31.80 17.38
C GLN A 156 10.27 32.46 18.65
N ILE A 157 9.63 32.26 19.80
CA ILE A 157 10.09 32.79 21.09
C ILE A 157 11.49 32.24 21.43
N ALA A 158 11.72 30.93 21.25
CA ALA A 158 13.05 30.37 21.46
C ALA A 158 14.09 30.99 20.52
N SER A 159 13.73 31.24 19.25
CA SER A 159 14.62 31.87 18.28
C SER A 159 14.94 33.33 18.63
N SER A 160 13.96 34.09 19.13
CA SER A 160 14.18 35.48 19.55
C SER A 160 15.06 35.55 20.78
N ILE A 161 14.83 34.69 21.78
CA ILE A 161 15.68 34.59 22.97
C ILE A 161 17.13 34.26 22.59
N LEU A 162 17.33 33.33 21.65
CA LEU A 162 18.66 32.99 21.17
C LEU A 162 19.31 34.16 20.40
N GLN A 163 18.56 34.88 19.57
CA GLN A 163 19.05 36.07 18.87
C GLN A 163 19.49 37.14 19.87
N ASP A 164 18.67 37.44 20.89
CA ASP A 164 19.00 38.40 21.94
C ASP A 164 20.25 37.98 22.72
N ALA A 165 20.36 36.70 23.08
CA ALA A 165 21.55 36.16 23.73
C ALA A 165 22.80 36.31 22.85
N THR A 166 22.71 36.03 21.55
CA THR A 166 23.82 36.22 20.62
C THR A 166 24.21 37.69 20.45
N ALA A 167 23.23 38.60 20.40
CA ALA A 167 23.48 40.03 20.35
C ALA A 167 24.18 40.50 21.62
N ALA A 168 23.72 40.08 22.81
CA ALA A 168 24.36 40.38 24.08
C ALA A 168 25.82 39.91 24.10
N LEU A 169 26.11 38.67 23.69
CA LEU A 169 27.47 38.14 23.59
C LEU A 169 28.35 38.91 22.60
N GLN A 170 27.79 39.37 21.46
CA GLN A 170 28.52 40.22 20.53
C GLN A 170 28.83 41.60 21.11
N THR A 171 27.93 42.18 21.92
CA THR A 171 28.20 43.46 22.56
C THR A 171 29.30 43.36 23.61
N THR A 172 29.33 42.28 24.41
CA THR A 172 30.37 42.09 25.44
C THR A 172 31.75 41.83 24.82
N THR A 173 31.81 41.05 23.74
CA THR A 173 33.06 40.83 22.98
C THR A 173 33.57 42.10 22.32
N ARG A 174 32.70 42.91 21.69
CA ARG A 174 33.08 44.21 21.13
C ARG A 174 33.56 45.19 22.19
N LYS A 175 32.86 45.30 23.33
CA LYS A 175 33.29 46.14 24.46
C LYS A 175 34.69 45.74 24.94
N ARG A 176 34.91 44.44 25.20
CA ARG A 176 36.21 43.91 25.61
C ARG A 176 37.33 44.22 24.61
N SER A 177 37.04 44.11 23.30
CA SER A 177 38.03 44.46 22.26
C SER A 177 38.32 45.96 22.20
N ASN A 178 37.33 46.82 22.44
CA ASN A 178 37.53 48.27 22.45
C ASN A 178 38.32 48.70 23.69
N ASP A 179 38.00 48.15 24.86
CA ASP A 179 38.72 48.43 26.11
C ASP A 179 40.19 48.00 26.01
N ALA A 180 40.48 46.85 25.38
CA ALA A 180 41.85 46.41 25.13
C ALA A 180 42.63 47.34 24.17
N ARG A 181 41.95 48.00 23.23
CA ARG A 181 42.56 48.99 22.33
C ARG A 181 42.75 50.33 23.04
N ALA A 182 41.80 50.76 23.85
CA ALA A 182 41.91 51.99 24.64
C ALA A 182 43.09 51.90 25.62
N ALA A 183 43.25 50.77 26.32
CA ALA A 183 44.35 50.54 27.26
C ALA A 183 45.75 50.47 26.62
N THR A 184 45.87 50.40 25.30
CA THR A 184 47.16 50.41 24.58
C THR A 184 47.46 51.75 23.91
N GLN A 185 46.56 52.75 24.04
CA GLN A 185 46.74 54.11 23.51
C GLN A 185 46.98 55.18 24.59
N GLU A 186 46.97 54.81 25.88
CA GLU A 186 47.54 55.60 26.99
C GLU A 186 49.01 55.22 27.22
#